data_AF-Q6F0R4-F1
#
_entry.id   AF-Q6F0R4-F1
#
_cell.length_a   1.000
_cell.length_b   1.000
_cell.length_c   1.000
_cell.angle_alpha   90.00
_cell.angle_beta   90.00
_cell.angle_gamma   90.00
#
_symmetry.space_group_name_H-M   'P 1'
#
loop_
_entity.id
_entity.type
_entity.pdbx_description
1 polymer ?
#
loop_
_entity_poly.entity_id
_entity_poly.type
_entity_poly.pdbx_seq_one_letter_code
_entity_poly.pdbx_strand_id
1 'polypeptide(L)'
;MNELKLIDYSEKIKQLIKIVKNKRIKQSEADDILFFIANMIDEVILKDSTISHRLNINLIKNNRILDIDIKPSKKVVSTKDTHEFLYLLKTLLSLMTIKNYFFDFYIYSEIKMIVNYYINKSSKSKSYDSVNERFAINELEFHDQLVMYKYLYSIFDKLMFINVFFVDKYNLKSIDVKSNFIFTKDFDSVSMPLFKTTVRKLAFADYLKILNKSVSFHYIRKLRNNLEHSFTDPKSKYNIALETELLFVLVARTLIQMHRDLKNDDELLKLIKLNQVNK
;
A
#
# COMPACT_ATOMS: atom_id res chain seq x y z
N MET A 1 2.41 27.58 9.99
CA MET A 1 2.55 26.27 9.30
C MET A 1 1.27 26.03 8.52
N ASN A 2 1.36 25.64 7.24
CA ASN A 2 0.19 25.35 6.43
C ASN A 2 -0.58 24.14 7.00
N GLU A 3 -1.90 24.14 6.85
CA GLU A 3 -2.76 23.04 7.30
C GLU A 3 -2.81 21.91 6.26
N LEU A 4 -3.06 20.70 6.74
CA LEU A 4 -3.23 19.52 5.92
C LEU A 4 -4.71 19.43 5.51
N LYS A 5 -5.00 19.30 4.22
CA LYS A 5 -6.37 19.35 3.67
C LYS A 5 -7.17 18.05 3.89
N LEU A 6 -7.04 17.42 5.07
CA LEU A 6 -7.66 16.12 5.35
C LEU A 6 -9.19 16.17 5.27
N ILE A 7 -9.80 17.23 5.79
CA ILE A 7 -11.26 17.39 5.81
C ILE A 7 -11.79 17.54 4.38
N ASP A 8 -11.18 18.43 3.58
CA ASP A 8 -11.55 18.63 2.17
C ASP A 8 -11.41 17.35 1.35
N TYR A 9 -10.32 16.61 1.56
CA TYR A 9 -10.13 15.32 0.89
C TYR A 9 -11.13 14.27 1.37
N SER A 10 -11.44 14.21 2.66
CA SER A 10 -12.42 13.26 3.22
C SER A 10 -13.80 13.47 2.61
N GLU A 11 -14.25 14.72 2.46
CA GLU A 11 -15.53 15.02 1.79
C GLU A 11 -15.53 14.61 0.32
N LYS A 12 -14.44 14.88 -0.41
CA LYS A 12 -14.30 14.41 -1.81
C LYS A 12 -14.32 12.88 -1.89
N ILE A 13 -13.61 12.19 -1.01
CA ILE A 13 -13.58 10.72 -0.99
C ILE A 13 -14.98 10.16 -0.69
N LYS A 14 -15.74 10.75 0.24
CA LYS A 14 -17.14 10.34 0.51
C LYS A 14 -18.02 10.43 -0.74
N GLN A 15 -17.89 11.51 -1.51
CA GLN A 15 -18.62 11.68 -2.78
C GLN A 15 -18.24 10.60 -3.79
N LEU A 16 -16.94 10.33 -3.94
CA LEU A 16 -16.45 9.27 -4.84
C LEU A 16 -16.93 7.87 -4.40
N ILE A 17 -16.92 7.58 -3.10
CA ILE A 17 -17.48 6.32 -2.56
C ILE A 17 -18.96 6.19 -2.96
N LYS A 18 -19.76 7.25 -2.79
CA LYS A 18 -21.18 7.23 -3.17
C LYS A 18 -21.37 6.93 -4.66
N ILE A 19 -20.56 7.55 -5.52
CA ILE A 19 -20.56 7.32 -6.97
C ILE A 19 -20.21 5.87 -7.30
N VAL A 20 -19.04 5.40 -6.83
CA VAL A 20 -18.50 4.07 -7.14
C VAL A 20 -19.37 2.97 -6.57
N LYS A 21 -19.98 3.16 -5.40
CA LYS A 21 -20.87 2.18 -4.78
C LYS A 21 -22.14 1.99 -5.60
N ASN A 22 -22.81 3.08 -5.98
CA ASN A 22 -24.18 3.06 -6.50
C ASN A 22 -24.28 2.76 -8.00
N LYS A 23 -23.22 2.98 -8.79
CA LYS A 23 -23.22 2.69 -10.23
C LYS A 23 -21.95 1.99 -10.68
N ARG A 24 -22.03 1.29 -11.81
CA ARG A 24 -20.84 0.93 -12.59
C ARG A 24 -20.38 2.18 -13.32
N ILE A 25 -19.11 2.53 -13.18
CA ILE A 25 -18.49 3.66 -13.86
C ILE A 25 -17.68 3.16 -15.06
N LYS A 26 -17.42 4.03 -16.03
CA LYS A 26 -16.55 3.71 -17.17
C LYS A 26 -15.11 3.57 -16.69
N GLN A 27 -14.30 2.79 -17.41
CA GLN A 27 -12.89 2.63 -17.07
C GLN A 27 -12.14 3.98 -17.08
N SER A 28 -12.47 4.88 -18.02
CA SER A 28 -11.87 6.22 -18.04
C SER A 28 -12.18 7.03 -16.77
N GLU A 29 -13.43 6.96 -16.27
CA GLU A 29 -13.82 7.63 -15.01
C GLU A 29 -13.09 6.99 -13.82
N ALA A 30 -12.90 5.67 -13.84
CA ALA A 30 -12.12 4.98 -12.83
C ALA A 30 -10.65 5.43 -12.86
N ASP A 31 -10.04 5.56 -14.03
CA ASP A 31 -8.66 6.01 -14.20
C ASP A 31 -8.48 7.44 -13.68
N ASP A 32 -9.44 8.34 -13.93
CA ASP A 32 -9.44 9.71 -13.40
C ASP A 32 -9.50 9.73 -11.86
N ILE A 33 -10.35 8.87 -11.27
CA ILE A 33 -10.45 8.70 -9.81
C ILE A 33 -9.11 8.20 -9.26
N LEU A 34 -8.52 7.18 -9.87
CA LEU A 34 -7.25 6.59 -9.41
C LEU A 34 -6.10 7.58 -9.53
N PHE A 35 -6.08 8.41 -10.59
CA PHE A 35 -5.11 9.49 -10.75
C PHE A 35 -5.24 10.53 -9.64
N PHE A 36 -6.46 10.99 -9.36
CA PHE A 36 -6.73 11.91 -8.25
C PHE A 36 -6.27 11.32 -6.91
N ILE A 37 -6.64 10.08 -6.62
CA ILE A 37 -6.28 9.39 -5.38
C ILE A 37 -4.77 9.18 -5.26
N ALA A 38 -4.09 8.80 -6.34
CA ALA A 38 -2.64 8.65 -6.37
C ALA A 38 -1.93 9.97 -6.01
N ASN A 39 -2.33 11.08 -6.62
CA ASN A 39 -1.74 12.39 -6.34
C ASN A 39 -2.01 12.85 -4.90
N MET A 40 -3.22 12.60 -4.40
CA MET A 40 -3.58 12.90 -3.01
C MET A 40 -2.75 12.08 -2.02
N ILE A 41 -2.58 10.78 -2.24
CA ILE A 41 -1.71 9.92 -1.40
C ILE A 41 -0.27 10.44 -1.45
N ASP A 42 0.23 10.79 -2.64
CA ASP A 42 1.59 11.31 -2.78
C ASP A 42 1.78 12.61 -1.98
N GLU A 43 0.82 13.53 -2.03
CA GLU A 43 0.86 14.81 -1.31
C GLU A 43 0.72 14.65 0.22
N VAL A 44 -0.26 13.86 0.65
CA VAL A 44 -0.71 13.80 2.05
C VAL A 44 0.01 12.72 2.86
N ILE A 45 0.45 11.64 2.22
CA ILE A 45 1.05 10.48 2.90
C ILE A 45 2.52 10.32 2.52
N LEU A 46 2.89 10.40 1.24
CA LEU A 46 4.26 10.10 0.85
C LEU A 46 5.22 11.27 1.10
N LYS A 47 4.81 12.49 0.74
CA LYS A 47 5.61 13.72 0.83
C LYS A 47 5.43 14.48 2.14
N ASP A 48 4.43 14.12 2.94
CA ASP A 48 4.13 14.75 4.23
C ASP A 48 4.28 13.74 5.38
N SER A 49 4.73 14.22 6.53
CA SER A 49 5.05 13.38 7.70
C SER A 49 4.01 13.49 8.82
N THR A 50 3.02 14.36 8.68
CA THR A 50 2.08 14.73 9.75
C THR A 50 1.16 13.58 10.14
N ILE A 51 0.68 12.78 9.18
CA ILE A 51 -0.10 11.56 9.47
C ILE A 51 0.77 10.56 10.25
N SER A 52 1.98 10.28 9.76
CA SER A 52 2.90 9.33 10.41
C SER A 52 3.32 9.78 11.79
N HIS A 53 3.52 11.09 11.99
CA HIS A 53 3.72 11.69 13.30
C HIS A 53 2.55 11.40 14.24
N ARG A 54 1.31 11.65 13.78
CA ARG A 54 0.09 11.40 14.57
C ARG A 54 -0.06 9.92 14.92
N LEU A 55 0.17 9.02 13.97
CA LEU A 55 0.12 7.58 14.20
C LEU A 55 1.18 7.15 15.22
N ASN A 56 2.42 7.61 15.08
CA ASN A 56 3.48 7.29 16.03
C ASN A 56 3.16 7.75 17.46
N ILE A 57 2.57 8.95 17.62
CA ILE A 57 2.08 9.42 18.93
C ILE A 57 1.03 8.45 19.50
N ASN A 58 0.08 7.98 18.68
CA ASN A 58 -0.95 7.04 19.14
C ASN A 58 -0.35 5.68 19.50
N LEU A 59 0.64 5.21 18.74
CA LEU A 59 1.34 3.96 18.97
C LEU A 59 2.14 3.99 20.29
N ILE A 60 2.82 5.10 20.57
CA ILE A 60 3.50 5.34 21.86
C ILE A 60 2.49 5.30 23.02
N LYS A 61 1.31 5.91 22.86
CA LYS A 61 0.21 5.83 23.84
C LYS A 61 -0.36 4.41 24.00
N ASN A 62 -0.08 3.51 23.06
CA ASN A 62 -0.43 2.09 23.10
C ASN A 62 0.74 1.22 23.59
N ASN A 63 1.68 1.82 24.34
CA ASN A 63 2.89 1.16 24.90
C ASN A 63 3.77 0.48 23.84
N ARG A 64 3.74 0.97 22.60
CA ARG A 64 4.59 0.48 21.51
C ARG A 64 5.45 1.62 20.99
N ILE A 65 6.71 1.61 21.40
CA ILE A 65 7.69 2.64 21.04
C ILE A 65 8.52 2.12 19.88
N LEU A 66 8.56 2.90 18.80
CA LEU A 66 9.46 2.67 17.68
C LEU A 66 10.68 3.56 17.84
N ASP A 67 11.87 3.01 17.53
CA ASP A 67 13.11 3.77 17.42
C ASP A 67 13.10 4.62 16.13
N ILE A 68 12.30 5.70 16.17
CA ILE A 68 12.14 6.70 15.12
C ILE A 68 11.63 8.03 15.72
N ASP A 69 12.31 9.13 15.41
CA ASP A 69 11.81 10.48 15.66
C ASP A 69 11.11 11.01 14.40
N ILE A 70 9.82 11.34 14.52
CA ILE A 70 9.04 11.88 13.41
C ILE A 70 8.57 13.27 13.82
N LYS A 71 9.04 14.30 13.11
CA LYS A 71 8.56 15.69 13.26
C LYS A 71 7.49 15.98 12.22
N PRO A 72 6.36 16.62 12.57
CA PRO A 72 5.32 16.93 11.62
C PRO A 72 5.74 18.06 10.69
N SER A 73 5.51 17.91 9.38
CA SER A 73 5.78 18.94 8.38
C SER A 73 4.73 20.06 8.35
N LYS A 74 3.51 19.77 8.80
CA LYS A 74 2.37 20.69 8.84
C LYS A 74 1.74 20.72 10.24
N LYS A 75 0.71 21.55 10.40
CA LYS A 75 -0.06 21.61 11.66
C LYS A 75 -0.57 20.21 12.01
N VAL A 76 -0.35 19.80 13.26
CA VAL A 76 -0.74 18.47 13.74
C VAL A 76 -2.26 18.30 13.65
N VAL A 77 -2.69 17.23 12.99
CA VAL A 77 -4.11 16.85 12.80
C VAL A 77 -4.60 16.00 13.97
N SER A 78 -5.92 15.88 14.18
CA SER A 78 -6.47 15.02 15.24
C SER A 78 -6.41 13.53 14.89
N THR A 79 -6.47 12.65 15.90
CA THR A 79 -6.61 11.20 15.66
C THR A 79 -7.89 10.86 14.91
N LYS A 80 -8.98 11.59 15.21
CA LYS A 80 -10.27 11.42 14.54
C LYS A 80 -10.17 11.73 13.05
N ASP A 81 -9.62 12.87 12.68
CA ASP A 81 -9.49 13.28 11.27
C ASP A 81 -8.54 12.35 10.50
N THR A 82 -7.48 11.88 11.19
CA THR A 82 -6.54 10.92 10.61
C THR A 82 -7.22 9.59 10.32
N HIS A 83 -7.97 9.06 11.29
CA HIS A 83 -8.72 7.81 11.10
C HIS A 83 -9.79 7.96 10.03
N GLU A 84 -10.61 9.02 10.06
CA GLU A 84 -11.65 9.23 9.06
C GLU A 84 -11.07 9.27 7.65
N PHE A 85 -9.97 10.01 7.45
CA PHE A 85 -9.29 10.06 6.16
C PHE A 85 -8.78 8.68 5.71
N LEU A 86 -8.05 7.96 6.55
CA LEU A 86 -7.49 6.64 6.22
C LEU A 86 -8.60 5.61 5.96
N TYR A 87 -9.63 5.59 6.80
CA TYR A 87 -10.79 4.69 6.69
C TYR A 87 -11.57 4.92 5.39
N LEU A 88 -11.86 6.18 5.04
CA LEU A 88 -12.55 6.52 3.79
C LEU A 88 -11.70 6.15 2.59
N LEU A 89 -10.40 6.43 2.63
CA LEU A 89 -9.48 6.10 1.56
C LEU A 89 -9.37 4.58 1.36
N LYS A 90 -9.22 3.82 2.46
CA LYS A 90 -9.30 2.35 2.47
C LYS A 90 -10.60 1.89 1.83
N THR A 91 -11.74 2.44 2.25
CA THR A 91 -13.06 2.05 1.75
C THR A 91 -13.20 2.27 0.24
N LEU A 92 -12.77 3.43 -0.26
CA LEU A 92 -12.80 3.71 -1.70
C LEU A 92 -11.90 2.74 -2.48
N LEU A 93 -10.67 2.54 -2.02
CA LEU A 93 -9.71 1.64 -2.69
C LEU A 93 -10.19 0.18 -2.66
N SER A 94 -10.81 -0.27 -1.56
CA SER A 94 -11.46 -1.58 -1.46
C SER A 94 -12.57 -1.73 -2.49
N LEU A 95 -13.47 -0.74 -2.61
CA LEU A 95 -14.53 -0.75 -3.62
C LEU A 95 -13.98 -0.79 -5.04
N MET A 96 -12.95 0.00 -5.32
CA MET A 96 -12.30 0.04 -6.63
C MET A 96 -11.64 -1.30 -6.97
N THR A 97 -11.04 -1.96 -5.98
CA THR A 97 -10.42 -3.29 -6.12
C THR A 97 -11.46 -4.38 -6.37
N ILE A 98 -12.52 -4.45 -5.55
CA ILE A 98 -13.59 -5.45 -5.69
C ILE A 98 -14.27 -5.34 -7.05
N LYS A 99 -14.47 -4.12 -7.55
CA LYS A 99 -15.07 -3.86 -8.86
C LYS A 99 -14.09 -4.03 -10.03
N ASN A 100 -12.86 -4.49 -9.78
CA ASN A 100 -11.81 -4.71 -10.77
C ASN A 100 -11.48 -3.48 -11.63
N TYR A 101 -11.53 -2.28 -11.06
CA TYR A 101 -11.20 -1.05 -11.79
C TYR A 101 -9.69 -0.83 -11.94
N PHE A 102 -8.85 -1.53 -11.18
CA PHE A 102 -7.40 -1.47 -11.33
C PHE A 102 -6.74 -2.77 -10.89
N PHE A 103 -5.48 -2.92 -11.32
CA PHE A 103 -4.60 -4.03 -10.94
C PHE A 103 -5.18 -5.42 -11.26
N ASP A 104 -5.80 -5.55 -12.43
CA ASP A 104 -6.28 -6.83 -12.95
C ASP A 104 -5.22 -7.47 -13.86
N PHE A 105 -4.24 -8.12 -13.23
CA PHE A 105 -3.16 -8.83 -13.90
C PHE A 105 -3.14 -10.27 -13.42
N TYR A 106 -3.16 -11.22 -14.35
CA TYR A 106 -3.14 -12.64 -14.05
C TYR A 106 -1.86 -13.05 -13.30
N ILE A 107 -0.72 -12.50 -13.71
CA ILE A 107 0.59 -12.81 -13.10
C ILE A 107 0.69 -12.37 -11.64
N TYR A 108 -0.14 -11.43 -11.21
CA TYR A 108 -0.20 -10.93 -9.83
C TYR A 108 -1.48 -11.38 -9.10
N SER A 109 -2.12 -12.47 -9.56
CA SER A 109 -3.35 -13.00 -8.95
C SER A 109 -3.20 -13.29 -7.44
N GLU A 110 -2.06 -13.80 -7.00
CA GLU A 110 -1.78 -14.00 -5.57
C GLU A 110 -1.83 -12.68 -4.79
N ILE A 111 -1.22 -11.61 -5.30
CA ILE A 111 -1.26 -10.28 -4.67
C ILE A 111 -2.70 -9.78 -4.56
N LYS A 112 -3.48 -9.95 -5.63
CA LYS A 112 -4.92 -9.61 -5.64
C LYS A 112 -5.69 -10.40 -4.58
N MET A 113 -5.36 -11.68 -4.38
CA MET A 113 -5.97 -12.50 -3.33
C MET A 113 -5.61 -12.04 -1.92
N ILE A 114 -4.36 -11.63 -1.67
CA ILE A 114 -3.94 -11.07 -0.37
C ILE A 114 -4.74 -9.79 -0.06
N VAL A 115 -4.83 -8.89 -1.03
CA VAL A 115 -5.58 -7.63 -0.91
C VAL A 115 -7.06 -7.92 -0.65
N ASN A 116 -7.68 -8.80 -1.42
CA ASN A 116 -9.08 -9.20 -1.23
C ASN A 116 -9.33 -9.90 0.11
N TYR A 117 -8.37 -10.68 0.59
CA TYR A 117 -8.44 -11.32 1.91
C TYR A 117 -8.51 -10.28 3.03
N TYR A 118 -7.64 -9.26 2.98
CA TYR A 118 -7.71 -8.14 3.92
C TYR A 118 -9.06 -7.43 3.85
N ILE A 119 -9.51 -7.05 2.65
CA ILE A 119 -10.79 -6.35 2.45
C ILE A 119 -11.96 -7.13 3.07
N ASN A 120 -12.00 -8.44 2.84
CA ASN A 120 -13.02 -9.34 3.37
C ASN A 120 -12.94 -9.43 4.91
N LYS A 121 -11.74 -9.57 5.46
CA LYS A 121 -11.53 -9.64 6.93
C LYS A 121 -11.86 -8.32 7.62
N SER A 122 -11.39 -7.19 7.10
CA SER A 122 -11.64 -5.87 7.67
C SER A 122 -13.12 -5.49 7.64
N SER A 123 -13.88 -5.95 6.63
CA SER A 123 -15.33 -5.67 6.58
C SER A 123 -16.16 -6.49 7.58
N LYS A 124 -15.58 -7.57 8.14
CA LYS A 124 -16.25 -8.48 9.08
C LYS A 124 -15.86 -8.27 10.53
N SER A 125 -14.64 -7.77 10.79
CA SER A 125 -14.12 -7.57 12.14
C SER A 125 -13.80 -6.11 12.40
N LYS A 126 -14.44 -5.54 13.42
CA LYS A 126 -14.22 -4.16 13.86
C LYS A 126 -12.80 -3.93 14.38
N SER A 127 -12.08 -4.98 14.76
CA SER A 127 -10.69 -4.88 15.23
C SER A 127 -9.76 -4.22 14.20
N TYR A 128 -10.02 -4.36 12.90
CA TYR A 128 -9.20 -3.73 11.86
C TYR A 128 -9.48 -2.23 11.65
N ASP A 129 -10.56 -1.72 12.26
CA ASP A 129 -11.05 -0.35 12.08
C ASP A 129 -11.16 0.39 13.44
N SER A 130 -10.77 -0.26 14.53
CA SER A 130 -10.90 0.25 15.88
C SER A 130 -9.87 1.33 16.18
N VAL A 131 -10.31 2.47 16.69
CA VAL A 131 -9.41 3.57 17.15
C VAL A 131 -9.13 3.46 18.65
N ASN A 132 -10.13 3.04 19.43
CA ASN A 132 -10.12 3.17 20.89
C ASN A 132 -9.96 1.83 21.62
N GLU A 133 -10.36 0.73 20.99
CA GLU A 133 -10.22 -0.59 21.63
C GLU A 133 -8.76 -1.03 21.52
N ARG A 134 -8.28 -1.72 22.56
CA ARG A 134 -6.92 -2.24 22.63
C ARG A 134 -7.00 -3.67 23.12
N PHE A 135 -6.16 -4.52 22.56
CA PHE A 135 -6.22 -5.96 22.76
C PHE A 135 -4.98 -6.42 23.54
N ALA A 136 -5.19 -7.26 24.56
CA ALA A 136 -4.10 -7.92 25.26
C ALA A 136 -3.44 -8.98 24.37
N ILE A 137 -2.22 -9.40 24.72
CA ILE A 137 -1.45 -10.37 23.91
C ILE A 137 -2.18 -11.71 23.76
N ASN A 138 -2.97 -12.11 24.76
CA ASN A 138 -3.74 -13.37 24.73
C ASN A 138 -5.11 -13.25 24.04
N GLU A 139 -5.47 -12.08 23.51
CA GLU A 139 -6.69 -11.87 22.74
C GLU A 139 -6.47 -12.21 21.26
N LEU A 140 -7.48 -12.78 20.59
CA LEU A 140 -7.38 -13.21 19.18
C LEU A 140 -7.11 -12.01 18.27
N GLU A 141 -7.77 -10.89 18.54
CA GLU A 141 -7.70 -9.65 17.77
C GLU A 141 -6.28 -9.08 17.71
N PHE A 142 -5.51 -9.23 18.79
CA PHE A 142 -4.10 -8.85 18.79
C PHE A 142 -3.31 -9.63 17.75
N HIS A 143 -3.45 -10.96 17.75
CA HIS A 143 -2.74 -11.83 16.82
C HIS A 143 -3.22 -11.63 15.37
N ASP A 144 -4.52 -11.49 15.17
CA ASP A 144 -5.14 -11.24 13.87
C ASP A 144 -4.61 -9.94 13.24
N GLN A 145 -4.54 -8.84 14.01
CA GLN A 145 -3.95 -7.58 13.55
C GLN A 145 -2.47 -7.76 13.14
N LEU A 146 -1.68 -8.44 13.96
CA LEU A 146 -0.24 -8.67 13.70
C LEU A 146 0.00 -9.50 12.44
N VAL A 147 -0.74 -10.61 12.30
CA VAL A 147 -0.64 -11.50 11.14
C VAL A 147 -1.07 -10.76 9.87
N MET A 148 -2.20 -10.05 9.91
CA MET A 148 -2.67 -9.29 8.76
C MET A 148 -1.69 -8.21 8.34
N TYR A 149 -1.13 -7.47 9.30
CA TYR A 149 -0.14 -6.44 9.03
C TYR A 149 1.08 -7.00 8.30
N LYS A 150 1.66 -8.10 8.82
CA LYS A 150 2.81 -8.77 8.19
C LYS A 150 2.45 -9.32 6.81
N TYR A 151 1.25 -9.88 6.66
CA TYR A 151 0.78 -10.44 5.40
C TYR A 151 0.61 -9.38 4.32
N LEU A 152 0.00 -8.23 4.64
CA LEU A 152 -0.07 -7.07 3.73
C LEU A 152 1.32 -6.53 3.40
N TYR A 153 2.22 -6.41 4.39
CA TYR A 153 3.57 -5.89 4.15
C TYR A 153 4.35 -6.79 3.18
N SER A 154 4.15 -8.11 3.25
CA SER A 154 4.81 -9.08 2.37
C SER A 154 4.51 -8.89 0.87
N ILE A 155 3.48 -8.11 0.52
CA ILE A 155 3.16 -7.78 -0.88
C ILE A 155 4.35 -7.13 -1.59
N PHE A 156 5.10 -6.24 -0.93
CA PHE A 156 6.25 -5.58 -1.57
C PHE A 156 7.32 -6.60 -2.00
N ASP A 157 7.61 -7.58 -1.15
CA ASP A 157 8.60 -8.63 -1.44
C ASP A 157 8.06 -9.62 -2.49
N LYS A 158 6.78 -10.00 -2.39
CA LYS A 158 6.13 -10.88 -3.37
C LYS A 158 6.06 -10.26 -4.76
N LEU A 159 5.78 -8.97 -4.87
CA LEU A 159 5.82 -8.22 -6.13
C LEU A 159 7.20 -8.30 -6.79
N MET A 160 8.25 -8.12 -6.00
CA MET A 160 9.63 -8.24 -6.46
C MET A 160 9.94 -9.66 -6.92
N PHE A 161 9.57 -10.67 -6.12
CA PHE A 161 9.79 -12.07 -6.43
C PHE A 161 9.09 -12.52 -7.71
N ILE A 162 7.81 -12.16 -7.88
CA ILE A 162 7.05 -12.46 -9.10
C ILE A 162 7.77 -11.89 -10.33
N ASN A 163 8.30 -10.66 -10.25
CA ASN A 163 8.95 -10.02 -11.38
C ASN A 163 10.29 -10.65 -11.73
N VAL A 164 11.10 -10.99 -10.71
CA VAL A 164 12.34 -11.76 -10.93
C VAL A 164 12.03 -13.07 -11.60
N PHE A 165 11.10 -13.85 -11.04
CA PHE A 165 10.72 -15.15 -11.57
C PHE A 165 10.19 -15.05 -13.01
N PHE A 166 9.31 -14.09 -13.28
CA PHE A 166 8.72 -13.92 -14.60
C PHE A 166 9.76 -13.51 -15.64
N VAL A 167 10.62 -12.54 -15.32
CA VAL A 167 11.69 -12.08 -16.23
C VAL A 167 12.70 -13.19 -16.52
N ASP A 168 13.08 -13.96 -15.50
CA ASP A 168 14.02 -15.09 -15.63
C ASP A 168 13.42 -16.25 -16.44
N LYS A 169 12.23 -16.72 -16.04
CA LYS A 169 11.53 -17.84 -16.69
C LYS A 169 11.35 -17.64 -18.19
N TYR A 170 11.03 -16.42 -18.61
CA TYR A 170 10.82 -16.08 -20.02
C TYR A 170 12.04 -15.46 -20.68
N ASN A 171 13.20 -15.43 -20.01
CA ASN A 171 14.46 -14.88 -20.51
C ASN A 171 14.30 -13.46 -21.07
N LEU A 172 13.52 -12.62 -20.39
CA LEU A 172 13.20 -11.27 -20.88
C LEU A 172 14.37 -10.30 -20.73
N LYS A 173 15.25 -10.59 -19.78
CA LYS A 173 16.47 -9.85 -19.49
C LYS A 173 17.36 -10.74 -18.63
N SER A 174 18.68 -10.62 -18.77
CA SER A 174 19.61 -11.21 -17.79
C SER A 174 19.42 -10.53 -16.43
N ILE A 175 19.29 -11.33 -15.39
CA ILE A 175 19.18 -10.87 -14.00
C ILE A 175 20.44 -11.31 -13.26
N ASP A 176 21.15 -10.37 -12.65
CA ASP A 176 22.20 -10.70 -11.71
C ASP A 176 21.58 -11.39 -10.49
N VAL A 177 21.94 -12.66 -10.27
CA VAL A 177 21.46 -13.43 -9.11
C VAL A 177 22.00 -12.77 -7.84
N LYS A 178 21.12 -12.14 -7.09
CA LYS A 178 21.42 -11.56 -5.76
C LYS A 178 20.72 -12.38 -4.69
N SER A 179 21.31 -12.42 -3.50
CA SER A 179 20.72 -13.11 -2.35
C SER A 179 19.38 -12.51 -1.92
N ASN A 180 19.23 -11.18 -2.05
CA ASN A 180 17.99 -10.46 -1.72
C ASN A 180 17.74 -9.30 -2.69
N PHE A 181 16.51 -9.17 -3.17
CA PHE A 181 16.04 -8.01 -3.94
C PHE A 181 15.23 -7.09 -3.03
N ILE A 182 15.47 -5.78 -3.13
CA ILE A 182 14.78 -4.75 -2.34
C ILE A 182 13.79 -4.03 -3.24
N PHE A 183 12.49 -4.12 -2.94
CA PHE A 183 11.42 -3.55 -3.75
C PHE A 183 11.68 -2.09 -4.17
N THR A 184 12.04 -1.21 -3.24
CA THR A 184 12.23 0.23 -3.55
C THR A 184 13.48 0.56 -4.36
N LYS A 185 14.40 -0.38 -4.52
CA LYS A 185 15.71 -0.17 -5.17
C LYS A 185 15.87 -0.94 -6.47
N ASP A 186 15.39 -2.19 -6.49
CA ASP A 186 15.67 -3.12 -7.57
C ASP A 186 14.48 -3.27 -8.54
N PHE A 187 13.27 -2.90 -8.14
CA PHE A 187 12.05 -3.22 -8.88
C PHE A 187 12.04 -2.64 -10.30
N ASP A 188 12.37 -1.37 -10.50
CA ASP A 188 12.37 -0.74 -11.84
C ASP A 188 13.41 -1.36 -12.78
N SER A 189 14.55 -1.77 -12.23
CA SER A 189 15.66 -2.36 -12.97
C SER A 189 15.34 -3.77 -13.45
N VAL A 190 14.75 -4.60 -12.58
CA VAL A 190 14.34 -5.98 -12.90
C VAL A 190 13.12 -5.96 -13.81
N SER A 191 12.13 -5.12 -13.48
CA SER A 191 10.85 -5.06 -14.19
C SER A 191 10.92 -4.26 -15.50
N MET A 192 12.11 -3.83 -15.92
CA MET A 192 12.30 -3.04 -17.14
C MET A 192 11.54 -3.60 -18.37
N PRO A 193 11.57 -4.92 -18.68
CA PRO A 193 10.83 -5.46 -19.81
C PRO A 193 9.30 -5.38 -19.65
N LEU A 194 8.82 -5.30 -18.42
CA LEU A 194 7.39 -5.34 -18.07
C LEU A 194 6.71 -3.98 -18.22
N PHE A 195 7.45 -2.87 -18.31
CA PHE A 195 6.87 -1.54 -18.50
C PHE A 195 6.33 -1.34 -19.91
N LYS A 196 5.21 -0.62 -20.05
CA LYS A 196 4.63 -0.30 -21.38
C LYS A 196 5.60 0.48 -22.27
N THR A 197 6.27 1.48 -21.68
CA THR A 197 7.23 2.35 -22.38
C THR A 197 8.35 2.81 -21.45
N THR A 198 9.43 3.36 -22.02
CA THR A 198 10.52 3.99 -21.25
C THR A 198 10.01 5.13 -20.36
N VAL A 199 9.05 5.93 -20.86
CA VAL A 199 8.44 7.02 -20.08
C VAL A 199 7.71 6.48 -18.84
N ARG A 200 6.99 5.36 -18.99
CA ARG A 200 6.30 4.70 -17.88
C ARG A 200 7.28 4.10 -16.87
N LYS A 201 8.39 3.52 -17.33
CA LYS A 201 9.49 3.08 -16.45
C LYS A 201 10.03 4.24 -15.61
N LEU A 202 10.33 5.39 -16.23
CA LEU A 202 10.86 6.56 -15.52
C LEU A 202 9.85 7.09 -14.49
N ALA A 203 8.57 7.18 -14.86
CA ALA A 203 7.51 7.58 -13.94
C ALA A 203 7.37 6.63 -12.74
N PHE A 204 7.56 5.32 -12.94
CA PHE A 204 7.58 4.34 -11.86
C PHE A 204 8.82 4.49 -10.98
N ALA A 205 10.00 4.70 -11.58
CA ALA A 205 11.24 4.94 -10.83
C ALA A 205 11.14 6.20 -9.94
N ASP A 206 10.51 7.27 -10.43
CA ASP A 206 10.27 8.46 -9.61
C ASP A 206 9.29 8.21 -8.47
N TYR A 207 8.25 7.41 -8.71
CA TYR A 207 7.37 6.92 -7.64
C TYR A 207 8.16 6.11 -6.58
N LEU A 208 9.03 5.18 -6.98
CA LEU A 208 9.86 4.41 -6.04
C LEU A 208 10.78 5.31 -5.22
N LYS A 209 11.37 6.36 -5.83
CA LYS A 209 12.18 7.34 -5.10
C LYS A 209 11.36 8.07 -4.04
N ILE A 210 10.12 8.48 -4.37
CA ILE A 210 9.21 9.14 -3.43
C ILE A 210 8.85 8.18 -2.29
N LEU A 211 8.46 6.94 -2.61
CA LEU A 211 8.14 5.91 -1.62
C LEU A 211 9.33 5.63 -0.69
N ASN A 212 10.53 5.46 -1.26
CA ASN A 212 11.74 5.17 -0.51
C ASN A 212 12.19 6.30 0.42
N LYS A 213 11.84 7.56 0.12
CA LYS A 213 12.11 8.72 0.97
C LYS A 213 10.99 9.02 1.95
N SER A 214 9.84 8.35 1.81
CA SER A 214 8.66 8.66 2.60
C SER A 214 8.83 8.24 4.06
N VAL A 215 8.58 9.19 4.96
CA VAL A 215 8.48 8.92 6.40
C VAL A 215 7.42 7.86 6.68
N SER A 216 6.29 7.90 5.98
CA SER A 216 5.20 6.93 6.14
C SER A 216 5.62 5.51 5.78
N PHE A 217 6.38 5.34 4.69
CA PHE A 217 6.92 4.03 4.32
C PHE A 217 7.97 3.52 5.32
N HIS A 218 8.84 4.41 5.82
CA HIS A 218 9.80 4.04 6.85
C HIS A 218 9.15 3.70 8.19
N TYR A 219 8.09 4.43 8.56
CA TYR A 219 7.30 4.18 9.77
C TYR A 219 6.69 2.78 9.75
N ILE A 220 5.99 2.39 8.67
CA ILE A 220 5.42 1.04 8.58
C ILE A 220 6.50 -0.05 8.56
N ARG A 221 7.64 0.19 7.91
CA ARG A 221 8.77 -0.78 7.91
C ARG A 221 9.37 -0.96 9.31
N LYS A 222 9.55 0.13 10.06
CA LYS A 222 10.03 0.09 11.44
C LYS A 222 9.03 -0.64 12.34
N LEU A 223 7.74 -0.40 12.16
CA LEU A 223 6.70 -1.14 12.87
C LEU A 223 6.73 -2.64 12.54
N ARG A 224 6.81 -3.03 11.26
CA ARG A 224 6.95 -4.44 10.85
C ARG A 224 8.10 -5.13 11.59
N ASN A 225 9.28 -4.50 11.62
CA ASN A 225 10.45 -5.05 12.30
C ASN A 225 10.25 -5.12 13.82
N ASN A 226 9.61 -4.11 14.41
CA ASN A 226 9.25 -4.11 15.84
C ASN A 226 8.28 -5.26 16.18
N LEU A 227 7.28 -5.52 15.35
CA LEU A 227 6.32 -6.63 15.53
C LEU A 227 6.95 -8.03 15.34
N GLU A 228 8.17 -8.12 14.80
CA GLU A 228 8.91 -9.38 14.65
C GLU A 228 9.94 -9.60 15.75
N HIS A 229 10.55 -8.52 16.26
CA HIS A 229 11.76 -8.63 17.09
C HIS A 229 11.63 -7.99 18.47
N SER A 230 10.53 -7.30 18.78
CA SER A 230 10.38 -6.65 20.09
C SER A 230 9.63 -7.53 21.08
N PHE A 231 10.19 -7.64 22.29
CA PHE A 231 9.49 -8.21 23.43
C PHE A 231 8.29 -7.33 23.74
N THR A 232 7.11 -7.93 23.65
CA THR A 232 5.85 -7.25 23.92
C THR A 232 5.56 -7.40 25.41
N ASP A 233 5.23 -6.31 26.10
CA ASP A 233 4.88 -6.35 27.53
C ASP A 233 3.55 -7.09 27.70
N PRO A 234 3.51 -8.25 28.40
CA PRO A 234 2.29 -9.03 28.58
C PRO A 234 1.15 -8.30 29.30
N LYS A 235 1.45 -7.23 30.04
CA LYS A 235 0.46 -6.43 30.76
C LYS A 235 -0.12 -5.30 29.92
N SER A 236 0.50 -5.00 28.78
CA SER A 236 0.09 -3.92 27.89
C SER A 236 -0.98 -4.39 26.90
N LYS A 237 -1.79 -3.43 26.44
CA LYS A 237 -2.78 -3.64 25.38
C LYS A 237 -2.42 -2.82 24.16
N TYR A 238 -2.56 -3.43 22.99
CA TYR A 238 -2.08 -2.88 21.73
C TYR A 238 -3.21 -2.72 20.73
N ASN A 239 -3.02 -1.80 19.81
CA ASN A 239 -3.86 -1.65 18.63
C ASN A 239 -3.01 -1.03 17.52
N ILE A 240 -2.97 -1.69 16.36
CA ILE A 240 -2.27 -1.24 15.16
C ILE A 240 -3.22 -1.11 13.94
N ALA A 241 -4.52 -0.94 14.19
CA ALA A 241 -5.54 -0.82 13.15
C ALA A 241 -5.21 0.30 12.17
N LEU A 242 -4.96 1.52 12.67
CA LEU A 242 -4.65 2.68 11.82
C LEU A 242 -3.36 2.50 11.02
N GLU A 243 -2.36 1.83 11.58
CA GLU A 243 -1.14 1.47 10.88
C GLU A 243 -1.38 0.44 9.79
N THR A 244 -2.31 -0.49 10.02
CA THR A 244 -2.77 -1.45 9.02
C THR A 244 -3.53 -0.76 7.89
N GLU A 245 -4.38 0.22 8.21
CA GLU A 245 -5.06 1.05 7.20
C GLU A 245 -4.05 1.84 6.36
N LEU A 246 -3.06 2.48 7.00
CA LEU A 246 -1.98 3.18 6.29
C LEU A 246 -1.21 2.22 5.37
N LEU A 247 -0.84 1.03 5.86
CA LEU A 247 -0.14 0.02 5.07
C LEU A 247 -0.95 -0.41 3.85
N PHE A 248 -2.26 -0.67 4.02
CA PHE A 248 -3.13 -0.99 2.90
C PHE A 248 -3.17 0.14 1.86
N VAL A 249 -3.27 1.40 2.29
CA VAL A 249 -3.24 2.55 1.39
C VAL A 249 -1.92 2.63 0.61
N LEU A 250 -0.79 2.38 1.26
CA LEU A 250 0.52 2.36 0.61
C LEU A 250 0.63 1.23 -0.42
N VAL A 251 0.16 0.03 -0.08
CA VAL A 251 0.06 -1.10 -1.01
C VAL A 251 -0.80 -0.72 -2.20
N ALA A 252 -2.03 -0.28 -1.98
CA ALA A 252 -2.94 0.09 -3.05
C ALA A 252 -2.36 1.19 -3.96
N ARG A 253 -1.65 2.19 -3.39
CA ARG A 253 -0.95 3.20 -4.19
C ARG A 253 0.12 2.60 -5.10
N THR A 254 0.86 1.59 -4.63
CA THR A 254 1.80 0.83 -5.47
C THR A 254 1.07 0.11 -6.60
N LEU A 255 -0.03 -0.57 -6.27
CA LEU A 255 -0.83 -1.31 -7.26
C LEU A 255 -1.43 -0.38 -8.33
N ILE A 256 -1.84 0.84 -7.95
CA ILE A 256 -2.27 1.88 -8.91
C ILE A 256 -1.14 2.24 -9.87
N GLN A 257 0.08 2.45 -9.36
CA GLN A 257 1.23 2.76 -10.20
C GLN A 257 1.51 1.61 -11.19
N MET A 258 1.49 0.36 -10.70
CA MET A 258 1.70 -0.83 -11.52
C MET A 258 0.63 -0.95 -12.61
N HIS A 259 -0.64 -0.76 -12.26
CA HIS A 259 -1.76 -0.79 -13.21
C HIS A 259 -1.56 0.20 -14.37
N ARG A 260 -1.09 1.41 -14.05
CA ARG A 260 -0.86 2.44 -15.05
C ARG A 260 0.33 2.13 -15.96
N ASP A 261 1.43 1.65 -15.38
CA ASP A 261 2.74 1.69 -16.01
C ASP A 261 3.20 0.34 -16.60
N LEU A 262 2.70 -0.80 -16.10
CA LEU A 262 3.06 -2.14 -16.57
C LEU A 262 2.16 -2.64 -17.69
N LYS A 263 2.74 -3.39 -18.62
CA LYS A 263 2.04 -4.11 -19.68
C LYS A 263 0.94 -5.00 -19.08
N ASN A 264 -0.24 -4.97 -19.67
CA ASN A 264 -1.33 -5.89 -19.32
C ASN A 264 -1.01 -7.32 -19.79
N ASP A 265 -1.87 -8.27 -19.44
CA ASP A 265 -1.63 -9.70 -19.74
C ASP A 265 -1.48 -9.97 -21.25
N ASP A 266 -2.27 -9.32 -22.11
CA ASP A 266 -2.16 -9.46 -23.56
C ASP A 266 -0.82 -8.94 -24.10
N GLU A 267 -0.37 -7.79 -23.60
CA GLU A 267 0.92 -7.19 -23.94
C GLU A 267 2.09 -8.07 -23.45
N LEU A 268 1.97 -8.66 -22.26
CA LEU A 268 2.96 -9.59 -21.70
C LEU A 268 3.03 -10.90 -22.51
N LEU A 269 1.88 -11.46 -22.91
CA LEU A 269 1.82 -12.65 -23.75
C LEU A 269 2.48 -12.41 -25.11
N LYS A 270 2.26 -11.23 -25.72
CA LYS A 270 2.96 -10.84 -26.95
C LYS A 270 4.47 -10.76 -26.75
N LEU A 271 4.91 -10.13 -25.64
CA LEU A 271 6.33 -10.02 -25.30
C LEU A 271 7.00 -11.41 -25.14
N ILE A 272 6.34 -12.34 -24.44
CA ILE A 272 6.84 -13.71 -24.28
C ILE A 272 7.00 -14.41 -25.63
N LYS A 273 5.98 -14.35 -26.49
CA LYS A 273 6.01 -14.99 -27.81
C LYS A 273 7.14 -14.46 -28.67
N LEU A 274 7.35 -13.14 -28.70
CA LEU A 274 8.44 -12.52 -29.45
C LEU A 274 9.82 -13.00 -28.98
N ASN A 275 10.03 -13.12 -27.67
CA ASN A 275 11.31 -13.58 -27.13
C ASN A 275 11.54 -15.09 -27.28
N GLN A 276 10.48 -15.89 -27.41
CA GLN A 276 10.59 -17.33 -27.69
C GLN A 276 10.88 -17.62 -29.16
N VAL A 277 10.43 -16.78 -30.09
CA VAL A 277 10.68 -16.93 -31.54
C VAL A 277 12.10 -16.48 -31.92
N ASN A 278 12.70 -15.57 -31.16
CA ASN A 278 14.05 -15.06 -31.41
C ASN A 278 15.17 -15.91 -30.77
N LYS A 279 14.86 -17.15 -30.36
CA LYS A 279 15.81 -18.18 -29.90
C LYS A 279 15.87 -19.31 -30.92
#